data_AF-A0A0C2GF21-F1
#
_entry.id   AF-A0A0C2GF21-F1
#
_cell.length_a   1.000
_cell.length_b   1.000
_cell.length_c   1.000
_cell.angle_alpha   90.00
_cell.angle_beta   90.00
_cell.angle_gamma   90.00
#
_symmetry.space_group_name_H-M   'P 1'
#
loop_
_entity.id
_entity.type
_entity.pdbx_description
1 polymer ?
#
loop_
_entity_poly.entity_id
_entity_poly.type
_entity_poly.pdbx_seq_one_letter_code
_entity_poly.pdbx_strand_id
1 'polypeptide(L)'
;MGNLVKHFNLEELDKMAAPTGRKRGDDTPNNGVRAKKAKVDIAEMDTREIAEKGMLESLTVAQLRAAIGEHLSCAVKQGTRKAEMVEMLKKYFKV
;
A
#
# COMPACT_ATOMS: atom_id res chain seq x y z
N MET A 1 -0.89 -44.43 -9.16
CA MET A 1 -0.96 -42.97 -8.91
C MET A 1 -0.74 -42.24 -10.23
N GLY A 2 -1.82 -41.98 -10.98
CA GLY A 2 -1.75 -41.38 -12.31
C GLY A 2 -2.55 -40.08 -12.36
N ASN A 3 -1.87 -39.01 -12.75
CA ASN A 3 -2.40 -37.90 -13.54
C ASN A 3 -3.40 -36.90 -12.89
N LEU A 4 -3.04 -36.33 -11.73
CA LEU A 4 -3.63 -35.04 -11.32
C LEU A 4 -3.39 -33.93 -12.36
N VAL A 5 -2.24 -33.96 -13.03
CA VAL A 5 -1.82 -32.94 -14.00
C VAL A 5 -2.79 -32.83 -15.19
N LYS A 6 -3.30 -33.97 -15.69
CA LYS A 6 -4.34 -34.00 -16.74
C LYS A 6 -5.71 -33.55 -16.23
N HIS A 7 -6.05 -33.87 -14.99
CA HIS A 7 -7.36 -33.54 -14.42
C HIS A 7 -7.59 -32.03 -14.28
N PHE A 8 -6.51 -31.27 -14.15
CA PHE A 8 -6.52 -29.81 -14.05
C PHE A 8 -6.02 -29.13 -15.34
N ASN A 9 -5.84 -29.86 -16.45
CA ASN A 9 -5.32 -29.34 -17.72
C ASN A 9 -4.08 -28.44 -17.57
N LEU A 10 -3.19 -28.74 -16.61
CA LEU A 10 -2.04 -27.88 -16.28
C LEU A 10 -1.00 -27.83 -17.41
N GLU A 11 -1.05 -28.78 -18.35
CA GLU A 11 -0.20 -28.81 -19.54
C GLU A 11 -0.55 -27.70 -20.55
N GLU A 12 -1.72 -27.07 -20.42
CA GLU A 12 -2.19 -26.01 -21.32
C GLU A 12 -2.22 -24.62 -20.66
N LEU A 13 -1.60 -24.47 -19.47
CA LEU A 13 -1.45 -23.18 -18.78
C LEU A 13 -0.80 -22.11 -19.67
N ASP A 14 0.21 -22.50 -20.47
CA ASP A 14 0.89 -21.61 -21.41
C ASP A 14 -0.06 -21.07 -22.49
N LYS A 15 -1.05 -21.86 -22.91
CA LYS A 15 -2.09 -21.46 -23.88
C LYS A 15 -3.22 -20.64 -23.25
N MET A 16 -3.45 -20.76 -21.93
CA MET A 16 -4.43 -19.95 -21.20
C MET A 16 -3.91 -18.57 -20.80
N ALA A 17 -2.63 -18.27 -21.04
CA ALA A 17 -2.10 -16.91 -21.02
C ALA A 17 -2.63 -16.08 -22.21
N ALA A 18 -3.95 -16.04 -22.40
CA ALA A 18 -4.57 -15.04 -23.23
C ALA A 18 -4.30 -13.67 -22.59
N PRO A 19 -3.77 -12.69 -23.33
CA PRO A 19 -3.64 -11.34 -22.81
C PRO A 19 -5.06 -10.87 -22.51
N THR A 20 -5.39 -10.71 -21.24
CA THR A 20 -6.62 -10.03 -20.82
C THR A 20 -6.45 -8.54 -21.08
N GLY A 21 -6.43 -8.19 -22.37
CA GLY A 21 -6.56 -6.85 -22.90
C GLY A 21 -7.97 -6.35 -22.60
N ARG A 22 -8.20 -5.89 -21.38
CA ARG A 22 -9.33 -5.01 -21.08
C ARG A 22 -9.05 -3.65 -21.71
N LYS A 23 -9.50 -3.53 -22.96
CA LYS A 23 -10.02 -2.35 -23.67
C LYS A 23 -9.90 -1.05 -22.84
N ARG A 24 -8.80 -0.31 -23.04
CA ARG A 24 -8.80 1.15 -22.83
C ARG A 24 -9.58 1.74 -24.00
N GLY A 25 -10.63 2.48 -23.70
CA GLY A 25 -11.37 3.24 -24.68
C GLY A 25 -12.43 4.05 -23.99
N ASP A 26 -12.08 5.27 -23.62
CA ASP A 26 -12.89 6.40 -24.07
C ASP A 26 -12.01 7.64 -24.25
N ASP A 27 -12.26 8.29 -25.37
CA ASP A 27 -11.55 9.42 -25.93
C ASP A 27 -11.90 10.68 -25.13
N THR A 28 -10.93 11.25 -24.43
CA THR A 28 -11.05 12.62 -23.91
C THR A 28 -9.68 13.27 -24.00
N PRO A 29 -9.49 14.31 -24.82
CA PRO A 29 -8.29 15.12 -24.78
C PRO A 29 -8.43 16.12 -23.65
N ASN A 30 -8.48 15.64 -22.39
CA ASN A 30 -8.26 16.54 -21.27
C ASN A 30 -6.80 16.43 -20.87
N ASN A 31 -6.09 17.49 -21.24
CA ASN A 31 -4.75 17.87 -20.83
C ASN A 31 -4.65 17.99 -19.28
N GLY A 32 -4.80 16.87 -18.60
CA GLY A 32 -4.51 16.71 -17.19
C GLY A 32 -3.12 16.12 -17.07
N VAL A 33 -2.11 16.99 -17.12
CA VAL A 33 -0.76 16.68 -16.64
C VAL A 33 -0.89 16.28 -15.17
N ARG A 34 -1.27 15.03 -14.90
CA ARG A 34 -1.02 14.42 -13.60
C ARG A 34 0.47 14.17 -13.61
N ALA A 35 1.21 15.21 -13.21
CA ALA A 35 2.61 15.10 -12.89
C ALA A 35 2.76 13.81 -12.10
N LYS A 36 3.43 12.82 -12.70
CA LYS A 36 4.05 11.74 -11.95
C LYS A 36 5.15 12.44 -11.15
N LYS A 37 4.76 13.20 -10.10
CA LYS A 37 5.65 13.45 -8.98
C LYS A 37 6.10 12.06 -8.61
N ALA A 38 7.40 11.81 -8.77
CA ALA A 38 8.05 10.61 -8.26
C ALA A 38 7.41 10.39 -6.91
N LYS A 39 6.55 9.37 -6.83
CA LYS A 39 5.94 9.02 -5.57
C LYS A 39 7.16 8.52 -4.82
N VAL A 40 7.70 9.36 -3.95
CA VAL A 40 8.53 8.86 -2.87
C VAL A 40 7.67 7.75 -2.31
N ASP A 41 8.08 6.50 -2.48
CA ASP A 41 7.30 5.36 -2.04
C ASP A 41 7.36 5.41 -0.51
N ILE A 42 6.44 6.20 0.08
CA ILE A 42 6.26 6.33 1.53
C ILE A 42 6.00 4.93 2.12
N ALA A 43 5.55 3.98 1.31
CA ALA A 43 5.40 2.58 1.67
C ALA A 43 6.74 1.84 1.88
N GLU A 44 7.83 2.27 1.24
CA GLU A 44 9.17 1.67 1.37
C GLU A 44 10.04 2.41 2.38
N MET A 45 9.63 3.61 2.84
CA MET A 45 10.33 4.35 3.87
C MET A 45 10.02 3.83 5.27
N ASP A 46 11.04 3.76 6.12
CA ASP A 46 10.88 3.47 7.53
C ASP A 46 9.95 4.49 8.21
N THR A 47 9.08 4.00 9.11
CA THR A 47 8.16 4.85 9.88
C THR A 47 8.89 5.99 10.60
N ARG A 48 10.11 5.73 11.08
CA ARG A 48 10.97 6.74 11.70
C ARG A 48 11.36 7.84 10.73
N GLU A 49 11.77 7.49 9.52
CA GLU A 49 12.19 8.45 8.50
C GLU A 49 11.00 9.32 8.04
N ILE A 50 9.81 8.73 7.97
CA ILE A 50 8.56 9.44 7.69
C ILE A 50 8.23 10.43 8.83
N ALA A 51 8.49 10.04 10.08
CA ALA A 51 8.33 10.91 11.25
C ALA A 51 9.29 12.09 11.23
N GLU A 52 10.58 11.85 10.99
CA GLU A 52 11.61 12.89 10.92
C GLU A 52 11.37 13.89 9.78
N LYS A 53 10.82 13.42 8.66
CA LYS A 53 10.43 14.27 7.53
C LYS A 53 9.08 14.98 7.73
N GLY A 54 8.41 14.80 8.87
CA GLY A 54 7.12 15.40 9.17
C GLY A 54 5.96 14.88 8.31
N MET A 55 6.11 13.71 7.69
CA MET A 55 5.16 13.15 6.73
C MET A 55 4.15 12.17 7.35
N LEU A 56 4.12 12.00 8.68
CA LEU A 56 3.17 11.10 9.35
C LEU A 56 1.69 11.42 9.04
N GLU A 57 1.36 12.68 8.82
CA GLU A 57 0.00 13.11 8.48
C GLU A 57 -0.43 12.67 7.08
N SER A 58 0.52 12.34 6.21
CA SER A 58 0.26 11.79 4.87
C SER A 58 -0.07 10.30 4.87
N LEU A 59 0.24 9.59 5.97
CA LEU A 59 -0.08 8.17 6.11
C LEU A 59 -1.59 7.93 6.30
N THR A 60 -2.04 6.75 5.90
CA THR A 60 -3.40 6.27 6.17
C THR A 60 -3.53 5.78 7.61
N VAL A 61 -4.76 5.70 8.12
CA VAL A 61 -5.05 5.16 9.47
C VAL A 61 -4.54 3.72 9.61
N ALA A 62 -4.61 2.91 8.55
CA ALA A 62 -4.11 1.55 8.56
C ALA A 62 -2.57 1.50 8.71
N GLN A 63 -1.85 2.35 7.98
CA GLN A 63 -0.39 2.47 8.09
C GLN A 63 0.04 2.97 9.47
N LEU A 64 -0.64 3.99 10.01
CA LEU A 64 -0.38 4.49 11.36
C LEU A 64 -0.64 3.42 12.43
N ARG A 65 -1.70 2.62 12.29
CA ARG A 65 -1.98 1.48 13.19
C ARG A 65 -0.89 0.41 13.11
N ALA A 66 -0.47 0.04 11.91
CA ALA A 66 0.60 -0.93 11.71
C ALA A 66 1.92 -0.43 12.33
N ALA A 67 2.29 0.81 12.05
CA ALA A 67 3.45 1.49 12.64
C ALA A 67 3.40 1.51 14.17
N ILE A 68 2.25 1.86 14.78
CA ILE A 68 2.12 1.85 16.25
C ILE A 68 2.24 0.43 16.80
N GLY A 69 1.66 -0.57 16.12
CA GLY A 69 1.77 -1.97 16.51
C GLY A 69 3.22 -2.47 16.46
N GLU A 70 3.98 -2.05 15.46
CA GLU A 70 5.38 -2.42 15.27
C GLU A 70 6.31 -1.69 16.26
N HIS A 71 6.20 -0.37 16.37
CA HIS A 71 7.16 0.46 17.12
C HIS A 71 6.83 0.61 18.59
N LEU A 72 5.55 0.76 18.95
CA LEU A 72 5.14 0.94 20.34
C LEU A 72 4.70 -0.38 21.00
N SER A 73 4.61 -1.48 20.22
CA SER A 73 4.08 -2.77 20.70
C SER A 73 2.70 -2.63 21.36
N CYS A 74 1.91 -1.65 20.93
CA CYS A 74 0.61 -1.30 21.52
C CYS A 74 -0.51 -1.40 20.48
N ALA A 75 -1.66 -1.93 20.89
CA ALA A 75 -2.84 -1.93 20.05
C ALA A 75 -3.60 -0.61 20.19
N VAL A 76 -3.82 0.08 19.07
CA VAL A 76 -4.61 1.31 19.07
C VAL A 76 -6.10 0.97 19.20
N LYS A 77 -6.76 1.55 20.20
CA LYS A 77 -8.20 1.36 20.43
C LYS A 77 -9.02 1.71 19.18
N GLN A 78 -10.16 1.04 19.04
CA GLN A 78 -11.12 1.39 18.01
C GLN A 78 -11.70 2.78 18.34
N GLY A 79 -11.79 3.67 17.34
CA GLY A 79 -12.24 5.05 17.54
C GLY A 79 -11.13 6.08 17.84
N THR A 80 -9.87 5.66 18.04
CA THR A 80 -8.74 6.60 18.13
C THR A 80 -8.60 7.39 16.84
N ARG A 81 -8.48 8.72 16.97
CA ARG A 81 -8.41 9.63 15.84
C ARG A 81 -7.04 9.53 15.15
N LYS A 82 -7.02 9.85 13.85
CA LYS A 82 -5.77 9.89 13.06
C LYS A 82 -4.73 10.82 13.70
N ALA A 83 -5.16 12.00 14.17
CA ALA A 83 -4.27 12.97 14.82
C ALA A 83 -3.58 12.40 16.06
N GLU A 84 -4.32 11.68 16.91
CA GLU A 84 -3.76 11.05 18.12
C GLU A 84 -2.74 9.97 17.78
N MET A 85 -2.98 9.18 16.73
CA MET A 85 -2.01 8.19 16.24
C MET A 85 -0.72 8.86 15.75
N VAL A 86 -0.84 9.98 15.03
CA VAL A 86 0.31 10.76 14.58
C VAL A 86 1.07 11.32 15.77
N GLU A 87 0.39 11.89 16.77
CA GLU A 87 1.04 12.39 17.99
C GLU A 87 1.75 11.30 18.78
N MET A 88 1.18 10.09 18.88
CA MET A 88 1.85 8.96 19.53
C MET A 88 3.17 8.61 18.84
N LEU A 89 3.17 8.53 17.50
CA LEU A 89 4.38 8.25 16.73
C LEU A 89 5.40 9.39 16.85
N LYS A 90 4.96 10.66 16.76
CA LYS A 90 5.83 11.83 16.97
C LYS A 90 6.50 11.81 18.35
N LYS A 91 5.71 11.55 19.40
CA LYS A 91 6.21 11.45 20.78
C LYS A 91 7.19 10.29 20.96
N TYR A 92 6.93 9.15 20.33
CA TYR A 92 7.82 7.99 20.36
C TYR A 92 9.16 8.28 19.67
N PHE A 93 9.14 8.87 18.49
CA PHE A 93 10.34 9.23 17.74
C PHE A 93 11.02 10.53 18.21
N LYS A 94 10.37 11.27 19.13
CA LYS A 94 10.82 12.57 19.67
C LYS A 94 11.01 13.64 18.57
N VAL A 95 10.06 13.69 17.63
CA VAL A 95 10.00 14.65 16.51
C VAL A 95 8.83 15.61 16.63
#